data_AF-A0A661VZZ5-F1
#
_entry.id   AF-A0A661VZZ5-F1
#
_cell.length_a   1.000
_cell.length_b   1.000
_cell.length_c   1.000
_cell.angle_alpha   90.00
_cell.angle_beta   90.00
_cell.angle_gamma   90.00
#
_symmetry.space_group_name_H-M   'P 1'
#
loop_
_entity.id
_entity.type
_entity.pdbx_description
1 polymer ?
#
loop_
_entity_poly.entity_id
_entity_poly.type
_entity_poly.pdbx_seq_one_letter_code
_entity_poly.pdbx_strand_id
1 'polypeptide(L)' 'MRPFDYYKPKSFEEAFKLLTMPDKVVMPLAGSTDLIPMVRDERWSPDVVVDI' A
#
# COMPACT_ATOMS: atom_id res chain seq x y z
N MET A 1 4.18 13.07 -5.03
CA MET A 1 3.60 11.71 -4.91
C MET A 1 3.15 11.24 -6.28
N ARG A 2 3.62 10.06 -6.70
CA ARG A 2 3.14 9.41 -7.93
C ARG A 2 1.80 8.71 -7.66
N PRO A 3 0.95 8.53 -8.67
CA PRO A 3 -0.26 7.71 -8.53
C PRO A 3 0.07 6.27 -8.11
N PHE A 4 -0.81 5.68 -7.32
CA PHE A 4 -0.79 4.28 -6.92
C PHE A 4 -2.22 3.75 -6.85
N ASP A 5 -2.38 2.44 -7.01
CA ASP A 5 -3.67 1.78 -6.79
C ASP A 5 -3.95 1.69 -5.28
N TYR A 6 -5.20 1.90 -4.86
CA TYR A 6 -5.61 1.84 -3.45
C TYR A 6 -6.70 0.80 -3.23
N TYR A 7 -6.50 -0.08 -2.26
CA TYR A 7 -7.48 -1.09 -1.86
C TYR A 7 -7.77 -1.01 -0.37
N LYS A 8 -9.04 -1.21 0.01
CA LYS A 8 -9.50 -1.27 1.40
C LYS A 8 -10.25 -2.59 1.64
N PRO A 9 -9.52 -3.71 1.81
CA PRO A 9 -10.11 -5.03 2.01
C PRO A 9 -11.07 -5.06 3.21
N LYS A 10 -12.04 -5.97 3.17
CA LYS A 10 -13.02 -6.17 4.27
C LYS A 10 -12.68 -7.37 5.15
N SER A 11 -11.70 -8.17 4.76
CA SER A 11 -11.23 -9.31 5.52
C SER A 11 -9.72 -9.46 5.42
N PHE A 12 -9.12 -10.15 6.39
CA PHE A 12 -7.70 -10.48 6.35
C PHE A 12 -7.35 -11.37 5.16
N GLU A 13 -8.23 -12.30 4.77
CA GLU A 13 -7.98 -13.15 3.60
C GLU A 13 -7.84 -12.32 2.31
N GLU A 14 -8.71 -11.33 2.13
CA GLU A 14 -8.63 -10.40 1.00
C GLU A 14 -7.34 -9.56 1.07
N ALA A 15 -7.03 -9.03 2.24
CA ALA A 15 -5.78 -8.29 2.46
C ALA A 15 -4.54 -9.10 2.09
N PHE A 16 -4.43 -10.35 2.53
CA PHE A 16 -3.27 -11.20 2.23
C PHE A 16 -3.15 -11.50 0.73
N LYS A 17 -4.27 -11.68 0.02
CA LYS A 17 -4.25 -11.82 -1.45
C LYS A 17 -3.73 -10.56 -2.13
N LEU A 18 -4.16 -9.38 -1.69
CA LEU A 18 -3.71 -8.10 -2.25
C LEU A 18 -2.23 -7.83 -1.92
N LEU A 19 -1.78 -8.13 -0.71
CA LEU A 19 -0.39 -7.96 -0.26
C LEU A 19 0.61 -8.88 -0.96
N THR A 20 0.13 -9.94 -1.61
CA THR A 20 0.95 -10.93 -2.31
C THR A 20 0.85 -10.84 -3.83
N MET A 21 0.37 -9.71 -4.37
CA MET A 21 0.33 -9.51 -5.82
C MET A 21 1.73 -9.64 -6.43
N PRO A 22 1.89 -10.48 -7.47
CA PRO A 22 3.16 -10.58 -8.16
C PRO A 22 3.47 -9.28 -8.91
N ASP A 23 4.76 -9.01 -9.10
CA ASP A 23 5.29 -7.91 -9.93
C ASP A 23 4.85 -6.48 -9.54
N LYS A 24 4.30 -6.30 -8.33
CA LYS A 24 3.90 -4.99 -7.77
C LYS A 24 4.64 -4.74 -6.47
N VAL A 25 5.09 -3.50 -6.26
CA VAL A 25 5.51 -3.02 -4.94
C VAL A 25 4.25 -2.67 -4.15
N VAL A 26 3.77 -3.64 -3.36
CA VAL A 26 2.59 -3.47 -2.50
C VAL A 26 3.03 -3.07 -1.10
N MET A 27 2.43 -2.01 -0.55
CA MET A 27 2.68 -1.57 0.83
C MET A 27 1.40 -1.56 1.66
N PRO A 28 1.41 -2.15 2.88
CA PRO A 28 0.31 -2.01 3.80
C PRO A 28 0.26 -0.59 4.36
N LEU A 29 -0.95 -0.04 4.49
CA LEU A 29 -1.25 1.22 5.13
C LEU A 29 -2.06 0.94 6.39
N ALA A 30 -1.56 1.40 7.54
CA ALA A 30 -2.28 1.38 8.80
C ALA A 30 -2.47 2.82 9.29
N GLY A 31 -1.83 3.20 10.41
CA GLY A 31 -1.88 4.56 10.97
C GLY A 31 -1.29 5.67 10.08
N SER A 32 -0.69 5.33 8.94
CA SER A 32 -0.25 6.27 7.89
C SER A 32 0.89 7.24 8.26
N THR A 33 1.35 7.23 9.51
CA THR A 33 2.37 8.17 10.04
C THR A 33 3.74 8.01 9.41
N ASP A 34 4.08 6.82 8.91
CA ASP A 34 5.35 6.57 8.21
C ASP A 34 5.18 6.57 6.69
N LEU A 35 4.19 5.84 6.17
CA LEU A 35 4.04 5.64 4.73
C LEU A 35 3.79 6.95 3.99
N ILE A 36 2.90 7.82 4.50
CA ILE A 36 2.58 9.08 3.82
C ILE A 36 3.80 9.99 3.70
N PRO A 37 4.57 10.30 4.77
CA PRO A 37 5.80 11.08 4.64
C PRO A 37 6.83 10.44 3.69
N MET A 38 7.03 9.12 3.77
CA MET A 38 8.02 8.44 2.94
C MET A 38 7.65 8.46 1.44
N VAL A 39 6.37 8.35 1.10
CA VAL A 39 5.88 8.45 -0.29
C VAL A 39 5.84 9.91 -0.77
N ARG A 40 5.49 10.85 0.12
CA ARG A 40 5.51 12.29 -0.18
C ARG A 40 6.92 12.77 -0.52
N ASP A 41 7.91 12.33 0.25
CA ASP A 41 9.31 12.73 0.11
C ASP A 41 10.06 11.83 -0.90
N GLU A 42 9.32 11.08 -1.70
CA GLU A 42 9.78 10.19 -2.79
C GLU A 42 10.82 9.13 -2.36
N ARG A 43 10.89 8.83 -1.06
CA ARG A 43 11.74 7.76 -0.53
C ARG A 43 11.15 6.38 -0.80
N TRP A 44 9.82 6.29 -0.84
CA TRP A 44 9.07 5.10 -1.24
C TRP A 44 8.18 5.41 -2.44
N SER A 45 8.02 4.43 -3.32
CA SER A 45 7.20 4.53 -4.53
C SER A 45 6.42 3.24 -4.74
N PRO A 46 5.36 3.00 -3.94
CA PRO A 46 4.51 1.82 -4.10
C PRO A 46 3.71 1.91 -5.40
N ASP A 47 3.48 0.76 -6.01
CA ASP A 47 2.49 0.62 -7.09
C ASP A 47 1.08 0.48 -6.51
N VAL A 48 0.97 -0.14 -5.33
CA VAL A 48 -0.28 -0.46 -4.65
C VAL A 48 -0.16 -0.16 -3.16
N VAL A 49 -1.21 0.43 -2.60
CA VAL A 49 -1.39 0.61 -1.16
C VAL A 49 -2.63 -0.16 -0.70
N VAL A 50 -2.47 -0.97 0.34
CA VAL A 50 -3.56 -1.77 0.93
C VAL A 50 -3.83 -1.25 2.35
N ASP A 51 -5.00 -0.66 2.58
CA ASP A 51 -5.43 -0.12 3.87
C ASP A 51 -5.97 -1.23 4.79
N ILE A 52 -5.23 -1.52 5.86
CA ILE A 52 -5.44 -2.63 6.79
C ILE A 52 -5.97 -2.14 8.13
#